data_AF-A0A1G4JKQ1-F1
#
_entry.id   AF-A0A1G4JKQ1-F1
#
_cell.length_a   1.000
_cell.length_b   1.000
_cell.length_c   1.000
_cell.angle_alpha   90.00
_cell.angle_beta   90.00
_cell.angle_gamma   90.00
#
_symmetry.space_group_name_H-M   'P 1'
#
loop_
_entity.id
_entity.type
_entity.pdbx_description
1 polymer ?
#
loop_
_entity_poly.entity_id
_entity_poly.type
_entity_poly.pdbx_seq_one_letter_code
_entity_poly.pdbx_strand_id
1 'polypeptide(L)'
;MGSQPSKPAETKVFTPRTQVDFTNTLLAQLEQSTEGDYTRQQLASKYLEQRVSERLTQLEEETLKKFEDKLNTSLLSDNSQSNQEVSSKALSDKISHLNERLTKLKENQASKLANKELKQCKEVLAKCLRENDGQPLNCFEEVQNFKKMALSQ
;
A
#
# COMPACT_ATOMS: atom_id res chain seq x y z
N MET A 1 -38.17 43.23 53.55
CA MET A 1 -36.92 43.39 52.79
C MET A 1 -37.07 42.51 51.53
N GLY A 2 -37.57 42.93 50.37
CA GLY A 2 -37.64 44.24 49.74
C GLY A 2 -36.93 44.19 48.38
N SER A 3 -37.45 43.42 47.41
CA SER A 3 -36.92 43.42 46.03
C SER A 3 -38.09 43.40 45.03
N GLN A 4 -38.68 44.57 44.82
CA GLN A 4 -39.44 44.81 43.61
C GLN A 4 -38.44 44.98 42.44
N PRO A 5 -38.71 44.40 41.26
CA PRO A 5 -37.99 44.80 40.05
C PRO A 5 -38.42 46.23 39.68
N SER A 6 -37.50 47.16 39.79
CA SER A 6 -37.69 48.56 39.41
C SER A 6 -37.76 48.70 37.87
N LYS A 7 -38.97 49.06 37.41
CA LYS A 7 -39.44 49.40 36.05
C LYS A 7 -39.86 48.22 35.15
N PRO A 8 -41.06 48.27 34.51
CA PRO A 8 -41.31 47.42 33.36
C PRO A 8 -40.37 47.89 32.24
N ALA A 9 -39.63 46.98 31.62
CA ALA A 9 -38.90 47.28 30.40
C ALA A 9 -39.94 47.60 29.32
N GLU A 10 -40.17 48.89 29.03
CA GLU A 10 -41.02 49.31 27.93
C GLU A 10 -40.44 48.75 26.62
N THR A 11 -41.12 47.75 26.06
CA THR A 11 -40.87 47.28 24.71
C THR A 11 -41.25 48.41 23.75
N LYS A 12 -40.26 49.17 23.28
CA LYS A 12 -40.47 50.17 22.23
C LYS A 12 -40.84 49.46 20.92
N VAL A 13 -42.13 49.34 20.68
CA VAL A 13 -42.67 48.87 19.40
C VAL A 13 -42.63 50.05 18.43
N PHE A 14 -41.66 50.04 17.52
CA PHE A 14 -41.57 51.02 16.44
C PHE A 14 -42.58 50.64 15.35
N THR A 15 -43.70 51.37 15.29
CA THR A 15 -44.60 51.29 14.13
C THR A 15 -44.09 52.24 13.04
N PRO A 16 -43.98 51.78 11.78
CA PRO A 16 -43.59 52.64 10.67
C PRO A 16 -44.62 53.75 10.50
N ARG A 17 -44.16 55.00 10.29
CA ARG A 17 -45.02 56.19 10.14
C ARG A 17 -45.74 56.26 8.78
N THR A 18 -45.44 55.35 7.85
CA THR A 18 -46.02 55.29 6.51
C THR A 18 -46.74 53.97 6.32
N GLN A 19 -47.93 54.01 5.70
CA GLN A 19 -48.66 52.81 5.29
C GLN A 19 -47.79 52.05 4.28
N VAL A 20 -47.47 50.79 4.60
CA VAL A 20 -46.75 49.91 3.68
C VAL A 20 -47.82 49.17 2.90
N ASP A 21 -48.09 49.62 1.68
CA ASP A 21 -49.01 48.95 0.78
C ASP A 21 -48.32 47.74 0.16
N PHE A 22 -48.63 46.55 0.68
CA PHE A 22 -48.19 45.31 0.04
C PHE A 22 -49.03 45.07 -1.22
N THR A 23 -48.38 44.63 -2.30
CA THR A 23 -49.12 44.24 -3.50
C THR A 23 -49.98 43.01 -3.18
N ASN A 24 -51.21 42.98 -3.69
CA ASN A 24 -52.11 41.83 -3.53
C ASN A 24 -51.47 40.51 -4.01
N THR A 25 -50.55 40.59 -4.98
CA THR A 25 -49.75 39.47 -5.46
C THR A 25 -48.81 38.92 -4.39
N LEU A 26 -48.17 39.80 -3.60
CA LEU A 26 -47.24 39.42 -2.54
C LEU A 26 -48.03 38.84 -1.36
N LEU A 27 -49.17 39.43 -1.01
CA LEU A 27 -50.07 38.89 0.02
C LEU A 27 -50.61 37.51 -0.38
N ALA A 28 -51.07 37.33 -1.61
CA ALA A 28 -51.51 36.02 -2.11
C ALA A 28 -50.37 35.00 -2.09
N GLN A 29 -49.14 35.41 -2.40
CA GLN A 29 -47.97 34.54 -2.36
C GLN A 29 -47.56 34.17 -0.93
N LEU A 30 -47.71 35.07 0.04
CA LEU A 30 -47.50 34.81 1.46
C LEU A 30 -48.60 33.93 2.07
N GLU A 31 -49.87 34.16 1.70
CA GLU A 31 -51.00 33.32 2.10
C GLU A 31 -50.90 31.92 1.48
N GLN A 32 -50.38 31.82 0.25
CA GLN A 32 -50.12 30.56 -0.41
C GLN A 32 -48.84 29.86 0.09
N SER A 33 -47.85 30.62 0.55
CA SER A 33 -46.67 30.07 1.24
C SER A 33 -46.96 29.91 2.74
N THR A 34 -47.72 28.88 3.09
CA THR A 34 -47.90 28.44 4.49
C THR A 34 -46.62 27.83 5.07
N GLU A 35 -45.60 27.66 4.25
CA GLU A 35 -44.29 27.16 4.61
C GLU A 35 -43.43 28.26 5.24
N GLY A 36 -43.24 28.19 6.56
CA GLY A 36 -42.29 29.04 7.27
C GLY A 36 -40.83 28.73 6.90
N ASP A 37 -39.90 29.56 7.40
CA ASP A 37 -38.47 29.40 7.13
C ASP A 37 -37.93 28.02 7.55
N TYR A 38 -38.51 27.44 8.61
CA TYR A 38 -38.17 26.10 9.09
C TYR A 38 -38.50 25.00 8.07
N THR A 39 -39.70 25.02 7.48
CA THR A 39 -40.11 24.00 6.50
C THR A 39 -39.29 24.13 5.22
N ARG A 40 -38.97 25.36 4.80
CA ARG A 40 -38.08 25.62 3.66
C ARG A 40 -36.67 25.06 3.90
N GLN A 41 -36.12 25.23 5.10
CA GLN A 41 -34.82 24.67 5.46
C GLN A 41 -34.83 23.14 5.44
N GLN A 42 -35.89 22.50 5.95
CA GLN A 42 -36.03 21.04 5.91
C GLN A 42 -36.19 20.49 4.49
N LEU A 43 -36.94 21.18 3.62
CA LEU A 43 -37.06 20.76 2.22
C LEU A 43 -35.73 20.87 1.49
N ALA A 44 -34.96 21.92 1.76
CA ALA A 44 -33.62 22.08 1.20
C ALA A 44 -32.66 20.98 1.67
N SER A 45 -32.67 20.62 2.96
CA SER A 45 -31.82 19.53 3.47
C SER A 45 -32.22 18.18 2.88
N LYS A 46 -33.53 17.89 2.82
CA LYS A 46 -34.04 16.65 2.23
C LYS A 46 -33.69 16.52 0.76
N TYR A 47 -33.79 17.61 -0.02
CA TYR A 47 -33.38 17.61 -1.42
C TYR A 47 -31.89 17.32 -1.59
N LEU A 48 -31.05 17.90 -0.71
CA LEU A 48 -29.61 17.65 -0.72
C LEU A 48 -29.30 16.19 -0.37
N GLU A 49 -29.94 15.64 0.66
CA GLU A 49 -29.80 14.24 1.07
C GLU A 49 -30.15 13.28 -0.08
N GLN A 50 -31.28 13.53 -0.76
CA GLN A 50 -31.69 12.73 -1.91
C GLN A 50 -30.66 12.77 -3.05
N ARG A 51 -30.12 13.95 -3.37
CA ARG A 51 -29.13 14.07 -4.43
C ARG A 51 -27.81 13.39 -4.05
N VAL A 52 -27.42 13.46 -2.79
CA VAL A 52 -26.22 12.79 -2.28
C VAL A 52 -26.41 11.28 -2.31
N SER A 53 -27.57 10.76 -1.89
CA SER A 53 -27.85 9.32 -1.93
C SER A 53 -27.88 8.80 -3.37
N GLU A 54 -28.53 9.51 -4.31
CA GLU A 54 -28.51 9.19 -5.74
C GLU A 54 -27.09 9.15 -6.33
N ARG A 55 -26.21 10.06 -5.89
CA ARG A 55 -24.82 10.06 -6.35
C ARG A 55 -24.00 8.92 -5.75
N LEU A 56 -24.27 8.56 -4.49
CA LEU A 56 -23.62 7.43 -3.83
C LEU A 56 -24.00 6.11 -4.48
N THR A 57 -25.28 5.88 -4.80
CA THR A 57 -25.71 4.65 -5.48
C THR A 57 -25.06 4.52 -6.87
N GLN A 58 -24.95 5.61 -7.63
CA GLN A 58 -24.23 5.61 -8.91
C GLN A 58 -22.75 5.23 -8.75
N LEU A 59 -22.08 5.77 -7.72
CA LEU A 59 -20.69 5.42 -7.45
C LEU A 59 -20.55 3.95 -7.04
N GLU A 60 -21.47 3.43 -6.24
CA GLU A 60 -21.48 2.01 -5.87
C GLU A 60 -21.58 1.12 -7.11
N GLU A 61 -22.54 1.37 -8.01
CA GLU A 61 -22.68 0.64 -9.26
C GLU A 61 -21.42 0.74 -10.15
N GLU A 62 -20.83 1.93 -10.28
CA GLU A 62 -19.59 2.14 -11.03
C GLU A 62 -18.41 1.37 -10.40
N THR A 63 -18.31 1.36 -9.07
CA THR A 63 -17.24 0.65 -8.37
C THR A 63 -17.39 -0.86 -8.47
N LEU A 64 -18.61 -1.39 -8.41
CA LEU A 64 -18.90 -2.80 -8.63
C LEU A 64 -18.51 -3.22 -10.05
N LYS A 65 -18.89 -2.45 -11.08
CA LYS A 65 -18.48 -2.70 -12.47
C LYS A 65 -16.96 -2.68 -12.63
N LYS A 66 -16.30 -1.64 -12.11
CA LYS A 66 -14.82 -1.55 -12.13
C LYS A 66 -14.16 -2.71 -11.40
N PHE A 67 -14.78 -3.21 -10.34
CA PHE A 67 -14.28 -4.35 -9.58
C PHE A 67 -14.45 -5.65 -10.38
N GLU A 68 -15.61 -5.89 -10.98
CA GLU A 68 -15.84 -7.02 -11.89
C GLU A 68 -14.87 -7.01 -13.07
N ASP A 69 -14.68 -5.85 -13.71
CA ASP A 69 -13.70 -5.69 -14.80
C ASP A 69 -12.27 -6.01 -14.33
N LYS A 70 -11.88 -5.53 -13.14
CA LYS A 70 -10.57 -5.84 -12.54
C LYS A 70 -10.42 -7.31 -12.17
N LEU A 71 -11.47 -7.95 -11.67
CA LEU A 71 -11.45 -9.38 -11.39
C LEU A 71 -11.32 -10.20 -12.67
N ASN A 72 -12.14 -9.90 -13.68
CA ASN A 72 -12.08 -10.58 -14.98
C ASN A 72 -10.70 -10.38 -15.63
N THR A 73 -10.20 -9.16 -15.66
CA THR A 73 -8.85 -8.87 -16.19
C THR A 73 -7.76 -9.56 -15.40
N SER A 74 -7.78 -9.56 -14.06
CA SER A 74 -6.75 -10.22 -13.23
C SER A 74 -6.78 -11.75 -13.40
N LEU A 75 -7.97 -12.37 -13.41
CA LEU A 75 -8.13 -13.82 -13.63
C LEU A 75 -7.65 -14.25 -15.04
N LEU A 76 -7.84 -13.39 -16.05
CA LEU A 76 -7.34 -13.62 -17.41
C LEU A 76 -5.84 -13.30 -17.53
N SER A 77 -5.31 -12.38 -16.73
CA SER A 77 -3.90 -11.97 -16.72
C SER A 77 -3.01 -13.01 -16.04
N ASP A 78 -3.48 -13.66 -14.97
CA ASP A 78 -2.79 -14.80 -14.37
C ASP A 78 -2.67 -15.97 -15.36
N ASN A 79 -3.63 -16.12 -16.28
CA ASN A 79 -3.56 -17.14 -17.33
C ASN A 79 -2.69 -16.75 -18.54
N SER A 80 -2.23 -15.50 -18.69
CA SER A 80 -1.38 -15.12 -19.84
C SER A 80 0.12 -15.03 -19.49
N GLN A 81 0.48 -14.98 -18.20
CA GLN A 81 1.87 -15.15 -17.75
C GLN A 81 2.13 -16.48 -17.03
N SER A 82 1.10 -17.16 -16.49
CA SER A 82 1.25 -18.49 -15.86
C SER A 82 0.92 -19.68 -16.76
N ASN A 83 0.38 -19.48 -17.97
CA ASN A 83 0.24 -20.54 -18.99
C ASN A 83 1.39 -20.53 -20.01
N GLN A 84 2.63 -20.33 -19.56
CA GLN A 84 3.63 -21.27 -20.08
C GLN A 84 3.25 -22.61 -19.47
N GLU A 85 2.47 -23.39 -20.24
CA GLU A 85 2.15 -24.77 -19.92
C GLU A 85 3.35 -25.38 -19.21
N VAL A 86 3.16 -25.70 -17.92
CA VAL A 86 4.12 -26.50 -17.16
C VAL A 86 4.00 -27.92 -17.70
N SER A 87 4.41 -28.07 -18.96
CA SER A 87 4.50 -29.32 -19.67
C SER A 87 5.59 -30.12 -18.97
N SER A 88 5.33 -31.40 -18.73
CA SER A 88 6.33 -32.33 -18.18
C SER A 88 7.66 -32.26 -18.94
N LYS A 89 7.62 -31.93 -20.23
CA LYS A 89 8.79 -31.66 -21.08
C LYS A 89 9.55 -30.39 -20.64
N ALA A 90 8.87 -29.26 -20.49
CA ALA A 90 9.49 -28.01 -20.04
C ALA A 90 10.07 -28.11 -18.62
N LEU A 91 9.44 -28.90 -17.74
CA LEU A 91 10.00 -29.22 -16.42
C LEU A 91 11.25 -30.10 -16.54
N SER A 92 11.21 -31.15 -17.36
CA SER A 92 12.36 -32.02 -17.61
C SER A 92 13.55 -31.23 -18.17
N ASP A 93 13.31 -30.30 -19.08
CA ASP A 93 14.35 -29.45 -19.68
C ASP A 93 14.96 -28.48 -18.66
N LYS A 94 14.15 -27.91 -17.75
CA LYS A 94 14.64 -27.09 -16.64
C LYS A 94 15.48 -27.92 -15.66
N ILE A 95 15.05 -29.15 -15.36
CA ILE A 95 15.76 -30.05 -14.46
C ILE A 95 17.10 -30.49 -15.07
N SER A 96 17.14 -30.83 -16.36
CA SER A 96 18.39 -31.22 -17.04
C SER A 96 19.38 -30.05 -17.05
N HIS A 97 18.94 -28.83 -17.39
CA HIS A 97 19.79 -27.65 -17.35
C HIS A 97 20.32 -27.32 -15.95
N LEU A 98 19.51 -27.49 -14.90
CA LEU A 98 19.98 -27.30 -13.53
C LEU A 98 21.02 -28.34 -13.14
N ASN A 99 20.80 -29.61 -13.48
CA ASN A 99 21.75 -30.68 -13.21
C ASN A 99 23.09 -30.43 -13.94
N GLU A 100 23.07 -30.00 -15.20
CA GLU A 100 24.29 -29.62 -15.94
C GLU A 100 25.05 -28.45 -15.30
N ARG A 101 24.34 -27.46 -14.74
CA ARG A 101 24.98 -26.36 -14.02
C ARG A 101 25.62 -26.84 -12.72
N LEU A 102 24.94 -27.71 -11.99
CA LEU A 102 25.45 -28.28 -10.75
C LEU A 102 26.67 -29.17 -10.98
N THR A 103 26.70 -29.97 -12.06
CA THR A 103 27.88 -30.78 -12.39
C THR A 103 29.07 -29.89 -12.75
N LYS A 104 28.88 -28.87 -13.60
CA LYS A 104 29.94 -27.90 -13.94
C LYS A 104 30.49 -27.18 -12.71
N LEU A 105 29.61 -26.77 -11.78
CA LEU A 105 30.05 -26.15 -10.53
C LEU A 105 30.82 -27.13 -9.64
N LYS A 106 30.34 -28.38 -9.53
CA LYS A 106 31.02 -29.43 -8.76
C LYS A 106 32.38 -29.79 -9.35
N GLU A 107 32.51 -29.85 -10.67
CA GLU A 107 33.77 -30.09 -11.37
C GLU A 107 34.75 -28.92 -11.17
N ASN A 108 34.27 -27.68 -11.28
CA ASN A 108 35.08 -26.49 -11.01
C ASN A 108 35.51 -26.37 -9.54
N GLN A 109 34.64 -26.77 -8.61
CA GLN A 109 34.98 -26.81 -7.19
C GLN A 109 35.94 -27.95 -6.90
N ALA A 110 35.72 -29.12 -7.51
CA ALA A 110 36.60 -30.27 -7.39
C ALA A 110 37.97 -29.96 -7.99
N SER A 111 38.08 -29.24 -9.11
CA SER A 111 39.37 -28.84 -9.70
C SER A 111 40.11 -27.83 -8.81
N LYS A 112 39.40 -26.84 -8.23
CA LYS A 112 39.99 -25.93 -7.23
C LYS A 112 40.51 -26.67 -6.00
N LEU A 113 39.75 -27.66 -5.52
CA LEU A 113 40.13 -28.51 -4.38
C LEU A 113 41.06 -29.67 -4.77
N ALA A 114 41.28 -29.94 -6.06
CA ALA A 114 42.13 -31.05 -6.53
C ALA A 114 43.61 -30.68 -6.53
N ASN A 115 43.95 -29.40 -6.39
CA ASN A 115 45.32 -28.99 -6.12
C ASN A 115 45.76 -29.56 -4.76
N LYS A 116 46.41 -30.73 -4.82
CA LYS A 116 46.96 -31.45 -3.66
C LYS A 116 47.87 -30.54 -2.84
N GLU A 117 48.62 -29.68 -3.50
CA GLU A 117 49.50 -28.67 -2.89
C GLU A 117 48.71 -27.64 -2.05
N LEU A 118 47.56 -27.15 -2.55
CA LEU A 118 46.72 -26.21 -1.82
C LEU A 118 46.07 -26.85 -0.59
N LYS A 119 45.67 -28.13 -0.69
CA LYS A 119 45.19 -28.91 0.46
C LYS A 119 46.26 -29.06 1.53
N GLN A 120 47.48 -29.41 1.14
CA GLN A 120 48.62 -29.54 2.06
C GLN A 120 48.95 -28.21 2.74
N CYS A 121 49.03 -27.11 1.99
CA CYS A 121 49.24 -25.78 2.57
C CYS A 121 48.11 -25.37 3.52
N LYS A 122 46.86 -25.70 3.20
CA LYS A 122 45.71 -25.44 4.09
C LYS A 122 45.78 -26.26 5.38
N GLU A 123 46.20 -27.52 5.31
CA GLU A 123 46.38 -28.36 6.49
C GLU A 123 47.53 -27.87 7.38
N VAL A 124 48.65 -27.44 6.80
CA VAL A 124 49.78 -26.86 7.54
C VAL A 124 49.38 -25.56 8.23
N LEU A 125 48.69 -24.66 7.52
CA LEU A 125 48.16 -23.42 8.08
C LEU A 125 47.13 -23.69 9.19
N ALA A 126 46.22 -24.65 8.99
CA ALA A 126 45.24 -25.02 10.00
C ALA A 126 45.88 -25.64 11.25
N LYS A 127 46.99 -26.38 11.11
CA LYS A 127 47.77 -26.89 12.24
C LYS A 127 48.45 -25.75 13.00
N CYS A 128 49.17 -24.87 12.29
CA CYS A 128 49.85 -23.74 12.93
C CYS A 128 48.86 -22.83 13.67
N LEU A 129 47.70 -22.52 13.07
CA LEU A 129 46.68 -21.67 13.70
C LEU A 129 46.05 -22.31 14.93
N ARG A 130 45.89 -23.64 14.96
CA ARG A 130 45.40 -24.38 16.14
C ARG A 130 46.45 -24.48 17.24
N GLU A 131 47.72 -24.61 16.88
CA GLU A 131 48.83 -24.65 17.84
C GLU A 131 49.10 -23.26 18.43
N ASN A 132 48.84 -22.18 17.66
CA ASN A 132 48.97 -20.78 18.05
C ASN A 132 47.62 -20.07 18.17
N ASP A 133 46.67 -20.71 18.85
CA ASP A 133 45.33 -20.15 19.08
C ASP A 133 45.43 -18.75 19.73
N GLY A 134 44.81 -17.74 19.10
CA GLY A 134 44.86 -16.34 19.56
C GLY A 134 46.13 -15.57 19.18
N GLN A 135 47.12 -16.19 18.52
CA GLN A 135 48.35 -15.54 18.04
C GLN A 135 48.59 -15.79 16.54
N PRO A 136 47.74 -15.22 15.66
CA PRO A 136 47.79 -15.49 14.22
C PRO A 136 49.07 -14.98 13.52
N LEU A 137 49.81 -14.06 14.16
CA LEU A 137 51.06 -13.51 13.64
C LEU A 137 52.20 -14.55 13.60
N ASN A 138 52.15 -15.58 14.45
CA ASN A 138 53.16 -16.64 14.48
C ASN A 138 53.09 -17.55 13.24
N CYS A 139 51.94 -17.54 12.54
CA CYS A 139 51.69 -18.37 11.35
C CYS A 139 51.70 -17.55 10.05
N PHE A 140 52.39 -16.41 10.05
CA PHE A 140 52.36 -15.46 8.94
C PHE A 140 52.96 -16.04 7.65
N GLU A 141 54.01 -16.86 7.76
CA GLU A 141 54.67 -17.46 6.59
C GLU A 141 53.76 -18.47 5.88
N GLU A 142 53.05 -19.31 6.63
CA GLU A 142 52.08 -20.27 6.13
C GLU A 142 50.90 -19.56 5.46
N VAL A 143 50.45 -18.44 6.03
CA VAL A 143 49.39 -17.59 5.46
C VAL A 143 49.85 -16.96 4.13
N GLN A 144 51.09 -16.47 4.04
CA GLN A 144 51.63 -15.92 2.80
C GLN A 144 51.77 -17.00 1.72
N ASN A 145 52.22 -18.19 2.09
CA ASN A 145 52.34 -19.32 1.15
C ASN A 145 50.97 -19.79 0.65
N PHE A 146 49.99 -19.91 1.55
CA PHE A 146 48.61 -20.22 1.16
C PHE A 146 48.03 -19.14 0.24
N LYS A 147 48.26 -17.86 0.54
CA LYS A 147 47.78 -16.74 -0.27
C LYS A 147 48.38 -16.74 -1.67
N LYS A 148 49.68 -17.00 -1.82
CA LYS A 148 50.34 -17.12 -3.14
C LYS A 148 49.72 -18.23 -3.97
N MET A 149 49.55 -19.42 -3.38
CA MET A 149 48.99 -20.59 -4.08
C MET A 149 47.49 -20.46 -4.39
N ALA A 150 46.74 -19.73 -3.56
CA ALA A 150 45.31 -19.51 -3.75
C ALA A 150 44.98 -18.37 -4.73
N LEU A 151 45.88 -17.39 -4.90
CA LEU A 151 45.73 -16.27 -5.85
C LEU A 151 46.35 -16.56 -7.22
N SER A 152 47.27 -17.52 -7.32
CA SER A 152 47.85 -17.96 -8.60
C SER A 152 46.98 -18.97 -9.37
N GLN A 153 45.82 -19.32 -8.82
CA GLN A 153 44.89 -20.33 -9.35
C GLN A 153 43.63 -19.67 -9.90
#